data_AF-A0A8H4XU12-F1
#
_entry.id   AF-A0A8H4XU12-F1
#
_cell.length_a   1.000
_cell.length_b   1.000
_cell.length_c   1.000
_cell.angle_alpha   90.00
_cell.angle_beta   90.00
_cell.angle_gamma   90.00
#
_symmetry.space_group_name_H-M   'P 1'
#
loop_
_entity.id
_entity.type
_entity.pdbx_description
1 polymer ?
#
loop_
_entity_poly.entity_id
_entity_poly.type
_entity_poly.pdbx_seq_one_letter_code
_entity_poly.pdbx_strand_id
1 'polypeptide(L)'
;MFEASVCETLSKEMSFLSDSRRDDDAWEKATNDEVSELLSHVNSHELVRLAAELNNGIPCIFQPGKHSGINSTMGCSNYHCWLIFDTGERWIVRIPRMGFTDVPADLVDYLVESEYATLKFLESVNVPTPKVFGYGLVSDHSNRVGVCYIMMQALPGKPYGAHDASPAQKKRVIEQVANYLVEISKHPLSAIGSFAMINNQPQISAVASNRFVAIGKY
;
A
#
# COMPACT_ATOMS: atom_id res chain seq x y z
N MET A 1 8.09 -24.82 53.58
CA MET A 1 6.94 -23.95 53.28
C MET A 1 7.29 -23.15 52.04
N PHE A 2 7.06 -23.69 50.84
CA PHE A 2 7.01 -23.00 49.54
C PHE A 2 6.63 -24.05 48.49
N GLU A 3 5.41 -24.57 48.55
CA GLU A 3 4.90 -25.49 47.51
C GLU A 3 3.38 -25.43 47.38
N ALA A 4 2.81 -24.22 47.48
CA ALA A 4 1.38 -23.97 47.27
C ALA A 4 1.09 -22.80 46.30
N SER A 5 2.09 -22.30 45.57
CA SER A 5 1.92 -21.16 44.65
C SER A 5 1.83 -21.54 43.17
N VAL A 6 2.08 -22.80 42.83
CA VAL A 6 2.11 -23.24 41.41
C VAL A 6 0.73 -23.71 40.92
N CYS A 7 -0.16 -24.11 41.82
CA CYS A 7 -1.48 -24.66 41.45
C CYS A 7 -2.57 -23.59 41.18
N GLU A 8 -2.46 -22.39 41.77
CA GLU A 8 -3.39 -21.27 41.47
C GLU A 8 -3.09 -20.58 40.13
N THR A 9 -1.84 -20.66 39.66
CA THR A 9 -1.42 -20.01 38.41
C THR A 9 -1.97 -20.73 37.17
N LEU A 10 -2.13 -22.06 37.23
CA LEU A 10 -2.70 -22.87 36.15
C LEU A 10 -4.22 -22.69 35.97
N SER A 11 -4.94 -22.27 37.02
CA SER A 11 -6.37 -21.97 36.92
C SER A 11 -6.63 -20.60 36.26
N LYS A 12 -5.71 -19.63 36.44
CA LYS A 12 -5.75 -18.32 35.75
C LYS A 12 -5.34 -18.40 34.27
N GLU A 13 -4.47 -19.34 33.90
CA GLU A 13 -4.12 -19.56 32.49
C GLU A 13 -5.26 -20.21 31.69
N MET A 14 -6.12 -21.01 32.34
CA MET A 14 -7.32 -21.56 31.69
C MET A 14 -8.48 -20.55 31.55
N SER A 15 -8.43 -19.40 32.24
CA SER A 15 -9.36 -18.28 31.99
C SER A 15 -8.87 -17.29 30.93
N PHE A 16 -7.63 -17.42 30.46
CA PHE A 16 -7.05 -16.58 29.39
C PHE A 16 -7.35 -17.11 27.98
N LEU A 17 -7.90 -18.32 27.87
CA LEU A 17 -8.28 -18.95 26.60
C LEU A 17 -9.74 -18.69 26.20
N SER A 18 -10.46 -17.83 26.93
CA SER A 18 -11.84 -17.42 26.59
C SER A 18 -11.96 -16.00 26.05
N ASP A 19 -10.87 -15.23 25.98
CA ASP A 19 -10.90 -13.82 25.54
C ASP A 19 -10.33 -13.58 24.13
N SER A 20 -9.73 -14.59 23.49
CA SER A 20 -9.16 -14.45 22.14
C SER A 20 -10.20 -14.15 21.05
N ARG A 21 -11.44 -14.63 21.21
CA ARG A 21 -12.52 -14.33 20.25
C ARG A 21 -13.04 -12.90 20.36
N ARG A 22 -13.03 -12.31 21.56
CA ARG A 22 -13.48 -10.93 21.77
C ARG A 22 -12.50 -9.92 21.18
N ASP A 23 -11.21 -10.23 21.25
CA ASP A 23 -10.17 -9.44 20.60
C ASP A 23 -10.32 -9.55 19.08
N ASP A 24 -10.37 -10.76 18.53
CA ASP A 24 -10.51 -10.98 17.07
C ASP A 24 -11.77 -10.32 16.47
N ASP A 25 -12.93 -10.47 17.12
CA ASP A 25 -14.18 -9.87 16.66
C ASP A 25 -14.13 -8.32 16.72
N ALA A 26 -13.47 -7.76 17.76
CA ALA A 26 -13.31 -6.32 17.91
C ALA A 26 -12.33 -5.75 16.87
N TRP A 27 -11.22 -6.44 16.61
CA TRP A 27 -10.26 -6.09 15.55
C TRP A 27 -10.88 -6.16 14.17
N GLU A 28 -11.65 -7.22 13.89
CA GLU A 28 -12.36 -7.36 12.62
C GLU A 28 -13.41 -6.26 12.46
N LYS A 29 -14.19 -5.97 13.51
CA LYS A 29 -15.15 -4.86 13.49
C LYS A 29 -14.47 -3.51 13.26
N ALA A 30 -13.39 -3.20 13.97
CA ALA A 30 -12.65 -1.95 13.81
C ALA A 30 -12.11 -1.79 12.38
N THR A 31 -11.59 -2.89 11.80
CA THR A 31 -11.12 -2.90 10.41
C THR A 31 -12.27 -2.72 9.41
N ASN A 32 -13.43 -3.36 9.64
CA ASN A 32 -14.61 -3.19 8.81
C ASN A 32 -15.13 -1.74 8.84
N ASP A 33 -15.18 -1.14 10.04
CA ASP A 33 -15.64 0.23 10.25
C ASP A 33 -14.68 1.22 9.55
N GLU A 34 -13.36 1.04 9.72
CA GLU A 34 -12.32 1.85 9.07
C GLU A 34 -12.44 1.80 7.54
N VAL A 35 -12.52 0.60 6.96
CA VAL A 35 -12.61 0.45 5.50
C VAL A 35 -13.92 1.04 4.97
N SER A 36 -15.02 0.90 5.72
CA SER A 36 -16.31 1.49 5.36
C SER A 36 -16.26 3.02 5.40
N GLU A 37 -15.64 3.59 6.44
CA GLU A 37 -15.41 5.03 6.55
C GLU A 37 -14.53 5.53 5.41
N LEU A 38 -13.40 4.87 5.14
CA LEU A 38 -12.52 5.21 4.03
C LEU A 38 -13.27 5.22 2.70
N LEU A 39 -14.00 4.15 2.39
CA LEU A 39 -14.77 4.03 1.15
C LEU A 39 -15.88 5.07 1.05
N SER A 40 -16.45 5.54 2.16
CA SER A 40 -17.46 6.61 2.14
C SER A 40 -16.91 7.95 1.65
N HIS A 41 -15.59 8.17 1.76
CA HIS A 41 -14.90 9.35 1.24
C HIS A 41 -14.44 9.19 -0.22
N VAL A 42 -14.49 7.98 -0.78
CA VAL A 42 -14.03 7.70 -2.15
C VAL A 42 -15.14 8.00 -3.16
N ASN A 43 -14.91 9.00 -4.01
CA ASN A 43 -15.73 9.21 -5.20
C ASN A 43 -15.32 8.22 -6.31
N SER A 44 -15.95 7.05 -6.30
CA SER A 44 -15.67 5.97 -7.26
C SER A 44 -16.02 6.35 -8.71
N HIS A 45 -16.99 7.23 -8.93
CA HIS A 45 -17.33 7.73 -10.27
C HIS A 45 -16.18 8.53 -10.88
N GLU A 46 -15.51 9.37 -10.08
CA GLU A 46 -14.35 10.12 -10.55
C GLU A 46 -13.16 9.20 -10.83
N LEU A 47 -12.92 8.18 -9.99
CA LEU A 47 -11.89 7.16 -10.26
C LEU A 47 -12.12 6.46 -11.59
N VAL A 48 -13.36 6.04 -11.88
CA VAL A 48 -13.73 5.41 -13.15
C VAL A 48 -13.54 6.37 -14.32
N ARG A 49 -13.98 7.64 -14.18
CA ARG A 49 -13.83 8.66 -15.23
C ARG A 49 -12.36 8.89 -15.59
N LEU A 50 -11.51 9.09 -14.58
CA LEU A 50 -10.07 9.29 -14.75
C LEU A 50 -9.38 8.06 -15.34
N ALA A 51 -9.74 6.86 -14.87
CA ALA A 51 -9.16 5.62 -15.37
C ALA A 51 -9.50 5.38 -16.85
N ALA A 52 -10.76 5.64 -17.25
CA ALA A 52 -11.17 5.57 -18.64
C ALA A 52 -10.41 6.60 -19.50
N GLU A 53 -10.27 7.84 -19.04
CA GLU A 53 -9.49 8.88 -19.72
C GLU A 53 -8.03 8.47 -19.94
N LEU A 54 -7.39 7.92 -18.90
CA LEU A 54 -6.02 7.43 -18.94
C LEU A 54 -5.85 6.17 -19.81
N ASN A 55 -6.91 5.39 -20.00
CA ASN A 55 -6.90 4.17 -20.81
C ASN A 55 -7.62 4.34 -22.16
N ASN A 56 -7.40 5.48 -22.84
CA ASN A 56 -7.90 5.75 -24.19
C ASN A 56 -9.43 5.68 -24.33
N GLY A 57 -10.17 6.05 -23.29
CA GLY A 57 -11.63 6.03 -23.25
C GLY A 57 -12.27 4.66 -23.03
N ILE A 58 -11.49 3.62 -22.70
CA ILE A 58 -12.03 2.28 -22.41
C ILE A 58 -12.81 2.34 -21.09
N PRO A 59 -14.10 1.95 -21.06
CA PRO A 59 -14.87 1.92 -19.83
C PRO A 59 -14.32 0.91 -18.83
N CYS A 60 -14.53 1.20 -17.54
CA CYS A 60 -14.20 0.30 -16.45
C CYS A 60 -15.19 0.43 -15.30
N ILE A 61 -15.17 -0.54 -14.39
CA ILE A 61 -15.89 -0.49 -13.13
C ILE A 61 -14.93 -0.37 -11.95
N PHE A 62 -15.36 0.33 -10.92
CA PHE A 62 -14.70 0.31 -9.61
C PHE A 62 -15.23 -0.85 -8.78
N GLN A 63 -14.33 -1.64 -8.21
CA GLN A 63 -14.66 -2.72 -7.30
C GLN A 63 -13.82 -2.59 -6.01
N PRO A 64 -14.46 -2.43 -4.84
CA PRO A 64 -13.76 -2.48 -3.56
C PRO A 64 -12.92 -3.76 -3.41
N GLY A 65 -11.77 -3.61 -2.78
CA GLY A 65 -10.92 -4.73 -2.39
C GLY A 65 -11.52 -5.54 -1.25
N LYS A 66 -11.05 -6.78 -1.11
CA LYS A 66 -11.31 -7.56 0.09
C LYS A 66 -10.31 -7.12 1.15
N HIS A 67 -10.73 -6.76 2.36
CA HIS A 67 -9.80 -6.34 3.43
C HIS A 67 -9.45 -7.46 4.43
N SER A 68 -10.24 -8.54 4.48
CA SER A 68 -10.04 -9.65 5.42
C SER A 68 -9.93 -11.01 4.73
N GLY A 69 -9.24 -11.96 5.38
CA GLY A 69 -9.13 -13.35 4.94
C GLY A 69 -8.28 -13.60 3.68
N ILE A 70 -8.43 -14.81 3.11
CA ILE A 70 -7.68 -15.22 1.92
C ILE A 70 -7.97 -14.26 0.75
N ASN A 71 -6.91 -13.87 0.04
CA ASN A 71 -6.92 -12.86 -1.03
C ASN A 71 -7.30 -11.45 -0.57
N SER A 72 -7.09 -11.12 0.71
CA SER A 72 -7.14 -9.73 1.14
C SER A 72 -6.16 -8.89 0.31
N THR A 73 -6.67 -7.77 -0.17
CA THR A 73 -5.94 -6.73 -0.89
C THR A 73 -5.67 -5.55 0.03
N MET A 74 -5.74 -5.72 1.35
CA MET A 74 -5.35 -4.71 2.33
C MET A 74 -4.01 -5.06 2.97
N GLY A 75 -3.14 -4.06 3.09
CA GLY A 75 -1.88 -4.15 3.83
C GLY A 75 -1.91 -3.32 5.11
N CYS A 76 -0.75 -3.18 5.76
CA CYS A 76 -0.65 -2.39 6.99
C CYS A 76 -1.04 -0.92 6.80
N SER A 77 -0.64 -0.31 5.69
CA SER A 77 -0.80 1.14 5.48
C SER A 77 -1.73 1.51 4.33
N ASN A 78 -2.12 0.55 3.49
CA ASN A 78 -2.90 0.83 2.29
C ASN A 78 -4.03 -0.19 2.12
N TYR A 79 -5.17 0.31 1.67
CA TYR A 79 -6.28 -0.45 1.16
C TYR A 79 -6.26 -0.40 -0.37
N HIS A 80 -6.38 -1.56 -1.02
CA HIS A 80 -6.31 -1.64 -2.48
C HIS A 80 -7.67 -2.02 -3.07
N CYS A 81 -8.15 -1.19 -3.98
CA CYS A 81 -9.34 -1.43 -4.81
C CYS A 81 -8.95 -1.81 -6.23
N TRP A 82 -9.94 -2.20 -7.03
CA TRP A 82 -9.76 -2.58 -8.43
C TRP A 82 -10.49 -1.63 -9.37
N LEU A 83 -9.85 -1.34 -10.49
CA LEU A 83 -10.51 -0.85 -11.71
C LEU A 83 -10.44 -1.97 -12.74
N ILE A 84 -11.59 -2.43 -13.19
CA ILE A 84 -11.71 -3.57 -14.11
C ILE A 84 -12.27 -3.04 -15.42
N PHE A 85 -11.44 -3.04 -16.46
CA PHE A 85 -11.80 -2.53 -17.78
C PHE A 85 -12.60 -3.58 -18.57
N ASP A 86 -13.41 -3.12 -19.52
CA ASP A 86 -14.20 -3.99 -20.40
C ASP A 86 -13.33 -4.95 -21.24
N THR A 87 -12.06 -4.60 -21.45
CA THR A 87 -11.05 -5.45 -22.11
C THR A 87 -10.57 -6.61 -21.23
N GLY A 88 -10.91 -6.62 -19.95
CA GLY A 88 -10.40 -7.56 -18.95
C GLY A 88 -9.10 -7.12 -18.28
N GLU A 89 -8.49 -6.01 -18.72
CA GLU A 89 -7.36 -5.39 -18.02
C GLU A 89 -7.78 -4.94 -16.61
N ARG A 90 -6.85 -5.03 -15.66
CA ARG A 90 -7.09 -4.64 -14.27
C ARG A 90 -6.02 -3.70 -13.77
N TRP A 91 -6.46 -2.60 -13.16
CA TRP A 91 -5.60 -1.72 -12.40
C TRP A 91 -5.94 -1.82 -10.91
N ILE A 92 -4.93 -1.54 -10.10
CA ILE A 92 -5.04 -1.40 -8.65
C ILE A 92 -5.14 0.09 -8.34
N VAL A 93 -6.09 0.45 -7.47
CA VAL A 93 -6.13 1.77 -6.83
C VAL A 93 -5.64 1.59 -5.40
N ARG A 94 -4.49 2.16 -5.08
CA ARG A 94 -3.91 2.14 -3.73
C ARG A 94 -4.31 3.38 -2.98
N ILE A 95 -4.94 3.20 -1.82
CA ILE A 95 -5.47 4.28 -0.99
C ILE A 95 -4.85 4.12 0.40
N PRO A 96 -4.19 5.15 0.95
CA PRO A 96 -3.73 5.12 2.33
C PRO A 96 -4.89 4.87 3.30
N ARG A 97 -4.63 4.01 4.28
CA ARG A 97 -5.56 3.73 5.37
C ARG A 97 -5.71 4.93 6.31
N MET A 98 -6.88 5.10 6.90
CA MET A 98 -7.19 6.21 7.81
C MET A 98 -7.27 5.69 9.25
N GLY A 99 -6.92 6.52 10.24
CA GLY A 99 -7.14 6.19 11.66
C GLY A 99 -6.22 5.12 12.28
N PHE A 100 -5.34 4.49 11.50
CA PHE A 100 -4.39 3.47 12.00
C PHE A 100 -2.97 4.00 12.25
N THR A 101 -2.69 5.26 11.91
CA THR A 101 -1.35 5.84 12.05
C THR A 101 -1.41 7.29 12.52
N ASP A 102 -0.52 7.67 13.44
CA ASP A 102 -0.30 9.07 13.87
C ASP A 102 0.50 9.88 12.84
N VAL A 103 0.36 9.56 11.55
CA VAL A 103 1.09 10.23 10.46
C VAL A 103 0.33 11.51 10.09
N PRO A 104 0.97 12.68 10.14
CA PRO A 104 0.36 13.94 9.70
C PRO A 104 -0.13 13.88 8.26
N ALA A 105 -1.28 14.51 7.95
CA ALA A 105 -1.90 14.45 6.63
C ALA A 105 -1.00 14.98 5.50
N ASP A 106 -0.24 16.03 5.76
CA ASP A 106 0.75 16.58 4.82
C ASP A 106 1.89 15.59 4.53
N LEU A 107 2.29 14.80 5.53
CA LEU A 107 3.25 13.71 5.32
C LEU A 107 2.64 12.54 4.55
N VAL A 108 1.35 12.23 4.74
CA VAL A 108 0.65 11.22 3.92
C VAL A 108 0.66 11.64 2.44
N ASP A 109 0.33 12.89 2.14
CA ASP A 109 0.37 13.42 0.78
C ASP A 109 1.77 13.28 0.17
N TYR A 110 2.80 13.69 0.91
CA TYR A 110 4.19 13.57 0.47
C TYR A 110 4.62 12.12 0.24
N LEU A 111 4.19 11.19 1.10
CA LEU A 111 4.49 9.76 0.95
C LEU A 111 3.81 9.16 -0.30
N VAL A 112 2.57 9.56 -0.59
CA VAL A 112 1.83 9.10 -1.78
C VAL A 112 2.49 9.60 -3.06
N GLU A 113 2.81 10.90 -3.13
CA GLU A 113 3.55 11.46 -4.26
C GLU A 113 4.92 10.79 -4.41
N SER A 114 5.64 10.63 -3.29
CA SER A 114 6.96 10.00 -3.31
C SER A 114 6.91 8.55 -3.77
N GLU A 115 5.87 7.80 -3.40
CA GLU A 115 5.67 6.44 -3.88
C GLU A 115 5.38 6.42 -5.39
N TYR A 116 4.49 7.30 -5.87
CA TYR A 116 4.22 7.44 -7.30
C TYR A 116 5.48 7.81 -8.09
N ALA A 117 6.25 8.78 -7.62
CA ALA A 117 7.48 9.23 -8.26
C ALA A 117 8.56 8.14 -8.26
N THR A 118 8.67 7.36 -7.17
CA THR A 118 9.59 6.21 -7.11
C THR A 118 9.21 5.15 -8.13
N LEU A 119 7.92 4.82 -8.26
CA LEU A 119 7.43 3.88 -9.26
C LEU A 119 7.68 4.40 -10.68
N LYS A 120 7.49 5.70 -10.93
CA LYS A 120 7.84 6.34 -12.22
C LYS A 120 9.33 6.27 -12.54
N PHE A 121 10.20 6.47 -11.56
CA PHE A 121 11.64 6.27 -11.75
C PHE A 121 11.93 4.81 -12.12
N LEU A 122 11.36 3.85 -11.38
CA LEU A 122 11.57 2.42 -11.61
C LEU A 122 10.99 1.90 -12.93
N GLU A 123 10.00 2.57 -13.54
CA GLU A 123 9.53 2.25 -14.90
C GLU A 123 10.64 2.38 -15.95
N SER A 124 11.62 3.26 -15.71
CA SER A 124 12.78 3.45 -16.60
C SER A 124 13.95 2.49 -16.30
N VAL A 125 13.88 1.78 -15.17
CA VAL A 125 14.88 0.81 -14.73
C VAL A 125 14.48 -0.57 -15.24
N ASN A 126 15.46 -1.39 -15.64
CA ASN A 126 15.22 -2.73 -16.18
C ASN A 126 14.89 -3.77 -15.09
N VAL A 127 13.90 -3.46 -14.24
CA VAL A 127 13.36 -4.35 -13.22
C VAL A 127 11.84 -4.47 -13.39
N PRO A 128 11.22 -5.62 -13.02
CA PRO A 128 9.77 -5.77 -13.11
C PRO A 128 9.05 -4.80 -12.17
N THR A 129 8.58 -3.68 -12.71
CA THR A 129 7.88 -2.62 -11.99
C THR A 129 6.48 -2.46 -12.57
N PRO A 130 5.44 -2.31 -11.73
CA PRO A 130 4.11 -1.95 -12.22
C PRO A 130 4.15 -0.56 -12.84
N LYS A 131 3.52 -0.40 -14.01
CA LYS A 131 3.25 0.94 -14.53
C LYS A 131 2.31 1.70 -13.60
N VAL A 132 2.59 2.95 -13.32
CA VAL A 132 1.68 3.87 -12.63
C VAL A 132 1.01 4.80 -13.65
N PHE A 133 -0.29 4.97 -13.52
CA PHE A 133 -1.11 5.72 -14.49
C PHE A 133 -1.45 7.12 -13.99
N GLY A 134 -1.65 7.26 -12.68
CA GLY A 134 -1.93 8.55 -12.05
C GLY A 134 -1.92 8.44 -10.53
N TYR A 135 -1.91 9.59 -9.87
CA TYR A 135 -2.07 9.73 -8.43
C TYR A 135 -2.95 10.95 -8.14
N GLY A 136 -3.43 11.05 -6.90
CA GLY A 136 -4.11 12.23 -6.39
C GLY A 136 -3.79 12.42 -4.93
N LEU A 137 -3.73 13.68 -4.49
CA LEU A 137 -3.44 14.10 -3.13
C LEU A 137 -4.67 14.78 -2.53
N VAL A 138 -4.87 14.68 -1.21
CA VAL A 138 -6.00 15.34 -0.55
C VAL A 138 -5.81 16.86 -0.52
N SER A 139 -4.58 17.34 -0.41
CA SER A 139 -4.27 18.77 -0.47
C SER A 139 -4.48 19.40 -1.85
N ASP A 140 -4.55 18.61 -2.92
CA ASP A 140 -4.84 19.12 -4.26
C ASP A 140 -6.35 19.35 -4.44
N HIS A 141 -6.75 20.62 -4.50
CA HIS A 141 -8.14 21.02 -4.72
C HIS A 141 -8.72 20.56 -6.07
N SER A 142 -7.88 20.16 -7.03
CA SER A 142 -8.33 19.58 -8.31
C SER A 142 -8.72 18.10 -8.18
N ASN A 143 -8.25 17.41 -7.13
CA ASN A 143 -8.55 16.02 -6.86
C ASN A 143 -9.99 15.85 -6.35
N ARG A 144 -10.88 15.41 -7.24
CA ARG A 144 -12.30 15.15 -6.94
C ARG A 144 -12.58 13.73 -6.42
N VAL A 145 -11.55 12.90 -6.25
CA VAL A 145 -11.70 11.54 -5.70
C VAL A 145 -11.95 11.57 -4.19
N GLY A 146 -11.50 12.62 -3.49
CA GLY A 146 -11.76 12.84 -2.06
C GLY A 146 -10.76 12.19 -1.10
N VAL A 147 -9.85 11.37 -1.61
CA VAL A 147 -8.77 10.73 -0.84
C VAL A 147 -7.46 10.75 -1.65
N CYS A 148 -6.35 10.45 -0.97
CA CYS A 148 -5.09 10.19 -1.67
C CYS A 148 -5.16 8.84 -2.36
N TYR A 149 -4.59 8.73 -3.56
CA TYR A 149 -4.56 7.46 -4.26
C TYR A 149 -3.40 7.35 -5.26
N ILE A 150 -3.08 6.11 -5.65
CA ILE A 150 -2.25 5.78 -6.81
C ILE A 150 -3.02 4.77 -7.68
N MET A 151 -3.21 5.06 -8.96
CA MET A 151 -3.68 4.11 -9.98
C MET A 151 -2.49 3.45 -10.65
N MET A 152 -2.44 2.12 -10.65
CA MET A 152 -1.30 1.39 -11.18
C MET A 152 -1.67 0.01 -11.74
N GLN A 153 -0.78 -0.54 -12.55
CA GLN A 153 -0.92 -1.85 -13.16
C GLN A 153 -1.02 -2.94 -12.09
N ALA A 154 -1.98 -3.85 -12.26
CA ALA A 154 -1.95 -5.11 -11.54
C ALA A 154 -0.93 -6.05 -12.20
N LEU A 155 0.22 -6.27 -11.53
CA LEU A 155 1.21 -7.21 -12.05
C LEU A 155 0.65 -8.65 -12.03
N PRO A 156 0.78 -9.40 -13.12
CA PRO A 156 0.41 -10.80 -13.13
C PRO A 156 1.38 -11.60 -12.24
N GLY A 157 0.85 -12.49 -11.41
CA GLY A 157 1.68 -13.37 -10.61
C GLY A 157 0.98 -13.88 -9.35
N LYS A 158 1.75 -14.61 -8.55
CA LYS A 158 1.37 -15.08 -7.22
C LYS A 158 2.38 -14.56 -6.20
N PRO A 159 1.95 -14.04 -5.05
CA PRO A 159 2.86 -13.71 -3.96
C PRO A 159 3.75 -14.89 -3.58
N TYR A 160 5.01 -14.60 -3.29
CA TYR A 160 5.98 -15.64 -2.92
C TYR A 160 5.71 -16.17 -1.51
N GLY A 161 5.24 -17.42 -1.41
CA GLY A 161 5.03 -18.11 -0.14
C GLY A 161 6.33 -18.78 0.35
N ALA A 162 7.13 -18.06 1.13
CA ALA A 162 8.45 -18.54 1.58
C ALA A 162 8.40 -19.83 2.42
N HIS A 163 7.33 -20.02 3.19
CA HIS A 163 7.12 -21.20 4.04
C HIS A 163 7.00 -22.49 3.21
N ASP A 164 6.27 -22.42 2.10
CA ASP A 164 5.96 -23.58 1.24
C ASP A 164 6.95 -23.75 0.08
N ALA A 165 7.94 -22.86 -0.02
CA ALA A 165 8.89 -22.85 -1.12
C ALA A 165 9.96 -23.95 -0.96
N SER A 166 10.16 -24.74 -2.02
CA SER A 166 11.27 -25.69 -2.11
C SER A 166 12.63 -24.99 -2.09
N PRO A 167 13.73 -25.69 -1.74
CA PRO A 167 15.07 -25.11 -1.79
C PRO A 167 15.44 -24.51 -3.15
N ALA A 168 15.02 -25.14 -4.25
CA ALA A 168 15.25 -24.64 -5.60
C ALA A 168 14.48 -23.34 -5.90
N GLN A 169 13.24 -23.22 -5.41
CA GLN A 169 12.46 -21.98 -5.54
C GLN A 169 13.08 -20.85 -4.71
N LYS A 170 13.51 -21.14 -3.47
CA LYS A 170 14.22 -20.19 -2.60
C LYS A 170 15.47 -19.64 -3.28
N LYS A 171 16.31 -20.54 -3.82
CA LYS A 171 17.51 -20.16 -4.57
C LYS A 171 17.18 -19.24 -5.75
N ARG A 172 16.21 -19.63 -6.59
CA ARG A 172 15.79 -18.83 -7.76
C ARG A 172 15.32 -17.43 -7.37
N VAL A 173 14.50 -17.31 -6.32
CA VAL A 173 14.00 -16.00 -5.87
C VAL A 173 15.12 -15.12 -5.35
N ILE A 174 16.07 -15.67 -4.57
CA ILE A 174 17.23 -14.92 -4.09
C ILE A 174 18.10 -14.45 -5.26
N GLU A 175 18.35 -15.30 -6.26
CA GLU A 175 19.09 -14.94 -7.48
C GLU A 175 18.38 -13.81 -8.25
N GLN A 176 17.05 -13.88 -8.40
CA GLN A 176 16.27 -12.82 -9.05
C GLN A 176 16.35 -11.49 -8.29
N VAL A 177 16.19 -11.51 -6.97
CA VAL A 177 16.31 -10.30 -6.14
C VAL A 177 17.71 -9.71 -6.26
N ALA A 178 18.75 -10.53 -6.22
CA ALA A 178 20.13 -10.06 -6.42
C ALA A 178 20.32 -9.38 -7.78
N ASN A 179 19.79 -9.98 -8.86
CA ASN A 179 19.85 -9.37 -10.19
C ASN A 179 19.10 -8.03 -10.24
N TYR A 180 17.93 -7.91 -9.61
CA TYR A 180 17.20 -6.63 -9.56
C TYR A 180 17.95 -5.56 -8.79
N LEU A 181 18.59 -5.92 -7.66
CA LEU A 181 19.43 -5.00 -6.90
C LEU A 181 20.65 -4.53 -7.72
N VAL A 182 21.28 -5.43 -8.47
CA VAL A 182 22.36 -5.09 -9.41
C VAL A 182 21.86 -4.11 -10.48
N GLU A 183 20.71 -4.37 -11.11
CA GLU A 183 20.14 -3.43 -12.08
C GLU A 183 19.86 -2.06 -11.44
N ILE A 184 19.19 -2.00 -10.30
CA ILE A 184 18.90 -0.73 -9.58
C ILE A 184 20.20 0.02 -9.26
N SER A 185 21.25 -0.67 -8.83
CA SER A 185 22.55 -0.06 -8.47
C SER A 185 23.25 0.63 -9.65
N LYS A 186 22.88 0.34 -10.90
CA LYS A 186 23.41 1.02 -12.09
C LYS A 186 22.84 2.43 -12.25
N HIS A 187 21.84 2.81 -11.45
CA HIS A 187 21.19 4.12 -11.46
C HIS A 187 21.47 4.88 -10.15
N PRO A 188 22.70 5.41 -9.96
CA PRO A 188 23.05 6.13 -8.75
C PRO A 188 22.24 7.43 -8.63
N LEU A 189 21.86 7.76 -7.40
CA LEU A 189 21.16 9.00 -7.05
C LEU A 189 22.17 10.06 -6.61
N SER A 190 21.92 11.31 -6.95
CA SER A 190 22.82 12.43 -6.63
C SER A 190 22.78 12.87 -5.17
N ALA A 191 21.75 12.47 -4.42
CA ALA A 191 21.56 12.81 -3.01
C ALA A 191 20.72 11.75 -2.29
N ILE A 192 20.78 11.77 -0.95
CA ILE A 192 19.85 11.04 -0.10
C ILE A 192 18.55 11.84 -0.02
N GLY A 193 17.42 11.18 -0.22
CA GLY A 193 16.11 11.83 -0.23
C GLY A 193 14.98 10.89 -0.59
N SER A 194 13.79 11.47 -0.73
CA SER A 194 12.63 10.83 -1.34
C SER A 194 12.45 11.35 -2.76
N PHE A 195 11.82 10.58 -3.64
CA PHE A 195 11.42 11.10 -4.94
C PHE A 195 10.21 12.04 -4.80
N ALA A 196 10.11 13.03 -5.68
CA ALA A 196 8.91 13.87 -5.85
C ALA A 196 8.70 14.13 -7.35
N MET A 197 7.49 14.50 -7.74
CA MET A 197 7.17 14.87 -9.12
C MET A 197 7.49 16.35 -9.36
N ILE A 198 8.61 16.64 -10.03
CA ILE A 198 9.02 18.00 -10.38
C ILE A 198 9.02 18.14 -11.90
N ASN A 199 8.22 19.07 -12.42
CA ASN A 199 8.02 19.26 -13.86
C ASN A 199 7.64 17.95 -14.58
N ASN A 200 6.71 17.19 -13.98
CA ASN A 200 6.25 15.87 -14.46
C ASN A 200 7.36 14.81 -14.59
N GLN A 201 8.46 14.93 -13.85
CA GLN A 201 9.53 13.94 -13.82
C GLN A 201 9.90 13.59 -12.37
N PRO A 202 10.27 12.33 -12.08
CA PRO A 202 10.71 11.94 -10.75
C PRO A 202 12.10 12.51 -10.47
N GLN A 203 12.23 13.30 -9.40
CA GLN A 203 13.50 13.89 -8.96
C GLN A 203 13.68 13.71 -7.46
N ILE A 204 14.94 13.68 -7.00
CA ILE A 204 15.25 13.59 -5.57
C ILE A 204 14.91 14.91 -4.87
N SER A 205 14.20 14.78 -3.76
CA SER A 205 13.73 15.85 -2.88
C SER A 205 14.03 15.50 -1.41
N ALA A 206 13.38 16.20 -0.48
CA ALA A 206 13.43 15.95 0.96
C ALA A 206 13.29 14.48 1.34
N VAL A 207 13.86 14.09 2.46
CA VAL A 207 13.49 12.82 3.09
C VAL A 207 12.07 12.93 3.67
N ALA A 208 11.18 12.02 3.30
CA ALA A 208 9.87 11.86 3.95
C ALA A 208 10.06 11.43 5.41
N SER A 209 9.95 12.36 6.37
CA SER A 209 10.17 12.06 7.79
C SER A 209 9.34 12.94 8.70
N ASN A 210 8.80 12.32 9.76
CA ASN A 210 8.21 13.01 10.90
C ASN A 210 9.18 13.13 12.10
N ARG A 211 10.39 12.55 12.04
CA ARG A 211 11.25 12.39 13.21
C ARG A 211 12.11 13.60 13.55
N PHE A 212 12.34 14.54 12.64
CA PHE A 212 13.05 15.79 12.93
C PHE A 212 12.58 16.88 11.97
N VAL A 213 12.45 18.10 12.47
CA VAL A 213 12.15 19.34 11.75
C VAL A 213 12.86 19.40 10.40
N ALA A 214 12.13 19.07 9.33
CA ALA A 214 12.36 19.56 7.98
C ALA A 214 11.06 19.45 7.18
N ILE A 215 9.96 20.02 7.70
CA ILE A 215 8.94 20.63 6.82
C ILE A 215 9.52 21.97 6.33
N GLY A 216 10.67 21.89 5.66
CA GLY A 216 11.13 23.01 4.86
C GLY A 216 10.25 23.00 3.65
N LYS A 217 9.18 23.81 3.65
CA LYS A 217 8.40 24.10 2.45
C LYS A 217 9.40 24.38 1.31
N TYR A 218 9.37 23.53 0.29
CA TYR A 218 10.16 23.65 -0.93
C TYR A 218 9.49 24.66 -1.87
#